data_AF-A0A7V6DC59-F1
#
_entry.id   AF-A0A7V6DC59-F1
#
_cell.length_a   1.000
_cell.length_b   1.000
_cell.length_c   1.000
_cell.angle_alpha   90.00
_cell.angle_beta   90.00
_cell.angle_gamma   90.00
#
_symmetry.space_group_name_H-M   'P 1'
#
loop_
_entity.id
_entity.type
_entity.pdbx_description
1 polymer ?
#
loop_
_entity_poly.entity_id
_entity_poly.type
_entity_poly.pdbx_seq_one_letter_code
_entity_poly.pdbx_strand_id
1 'polypeptide(L)' 'MLQGTDLIGRRVMVWSRSGSTEHRDEGVLRALAPQWVIIENDKGELMMFPTVAVRLVKVFPASEGEGR' A
#
# COMPACT_ATOMS: atom_id res chain seq x y z
N MET A 1 -8.71 -17.33 -1.09
CA MET A 1 -8.50 -16.10 -1.88
C MET A 1 -8.61 -14.95 -0.89
N LEU A 2 -7.53 -14.20 -0.63
CA LEU A 2 -7.61 -13.04 0.27
C LEU A 2 -8.39 -11.95 -0.46
N GLN A 3 -9.42 -11.40 0.17
CA GLN A 3 -10.07 -10.20 -0.35
C GLN A 3 -9.14 -9.01 -0.09
N GLY A 4 -9.17 -7.98 -0.93
CA GLY A 4 -8.28 -6.82 -0.74
C GLY A 4 -8.41 -6.16 0.64
N THR A 5 -9.57 -6.30 1.28
CA THR A 5 -9.85 -5.85 2.65
C THR A 5 -9.01 -6.56 3.71
N ASP A 6 -8.56 -7.80 3.46
CA ASP A 6 -7.73 -8.57 4.40
C ASP A 6 -6.30 -8.02 4.50
N LEU A 7 -5.94 -7.09 3.61
CA LEU A 7 -4.63 -6.45 3.58
C LEU A 7 -4.61 -5.10 4.34
N ILE A 8 -5.77 -4.58 4.74
CA ILE A 8 -5.85 -3.33 5.50
C ILE A 8 -5.11 -3.48 6.84
N GLY A 9 -4.31 -2.47 7.19
CA GLY A 9 -3.43 -2.47 8.36
C GLY A 9 -2.06 -3.10 8.12
N ARG A 10 -1.82 -3.73 6.97
CA ARG A 10 -0.49 -4.28 6.64
C ARG A 10 0.44 -3.22 6.06
N ARG A 11 1.73 -3.34 6.36
CA ARG A 11 2.77 -2.55 5.68
C ARG A 11 2.90 -3.00 4.23
N VAL A 12 2.90 -2.04 3.31
CA VAL A 12 3.00 -2.25 1.87
C VAL A 12 3.98 -1.29 1.22
N MET A 13 4.50 -1.67 0.05
CA MET A 13 5.15 -0.80 -0.92
C MET A 13 4.24 -0.66 -2.14
N VAL A 14 3.96 0.57 -2.53
CA VAL A 14 3.19 0.92 -3.72
C VAL A 14 4.16 1.38 -4.81
N TRP A 15 4.12 0.70 -5.95
CA TRP A 15 4.73 1.15 -7.18
C TRP A 15 3.70 1.90 -8.01
N SER A 16 3.96 3.17 -8.32
CA SER A 16 3.07 4.00 -9.14
C SER A 16 3.81 4.69 -10.28
N ARG A 17 3.06 5.15 -11.29
CA ARG A 17 3.61 5.88 -12.45
C ARG A 17 2.90 7.23 -12.61
N SER A 18 3.70 8.29 -12.75
CA SER A 18 3.23 9.63 -13.14
C SER A 18 3.95 10.06 -14.41
N GLY A 19 3.21 10.18 -15.52
CA GLY A 19 3.81 10.41 -16.85
C GLY A 19 4.76 9.26 -17.24
N SER A 20 6.04 9.58 -17.42
CA SER A 20 7.12 8.62 -17.70
C SER A 20 7.94 8.23 -16.47
N THR A 21 7.62 8.79 -15.29
CA THR A 21 8.37 8.59 -14.05
C THR A 21 7.71 7.50 -13.20
N GLU A 22 8.52 6.59 -12.66
CA GLU A 22 8.11 5.59 -11.66
C GLU A 22 8.40 6.10 -10.25
N HIS A 23 7.46 5.88 -9.33
CA HIS A 23 7.56 6.22 -7.92
C HIS A 23 7.38 4.97 -7.06
N ARG A 24 8.02 4.98 -5.88
CA ARG A 24 7.96 3.92 -4.89
C ARG A 24 7.69 4.54 -3.54
N ASP A 25 6.57 4.16 -2.94
CA ASP A 25 6.11 4.73 -1.68
C ASP A 25 5.75 3.61 -0.72
N GLU A 26 6.14 3.74 0.54
CA GLU A 26 5.87 2.75 1.58
C GLU A 26 4.94 3.31 2.65
N GLY A 27 4.11 2.44 3.21
CA GLY A 27 3.19 2.82 4.27
C GLY A 27 2.32 1.68 4.74
N VAL A 28 1.44 1.96 5.69
CA VAL A 28 0.39 1.04 6.13
C VAL A 28 -0.81 1.20 5.21
N LEU A 29 -1.29 0.12 4.60
CA LEU A 29 -2.48 0.16 3.76
C LEU A 29 -3.71 0.49 4.61
N ARG A 30 -4.35 1.63 4.34
CA ARG A 30 -5.52 2.10 5.11
C ARG A 30 -6.84 1.83 4.41
N ALA A 31 -6.86 1.92 3.09
CA ALA A 31 -8.06 1.63 2.32
C ALA A 31 -7.73 1.17 0.89
N LEU A 32 -8.63 0.33 0.37
CA LEU A 32 -8.75 0.03 -1.04
C LEU A 32 -10.17 0.39 -1.47
N ALA A 33 -10.28 1.31 -2.41
CA ALA A 33 -11.52 1.66 -3.10
C ALA A 33 -11.34 1.38 -4.60
N PRO A 34 -12.43 1.25 -5.38
CA PRO A 34 -12.32 0.92 -6.80
C PRO A 34 -11.32 1.80 -7.58
N GLN A 35 -11.29 3.10 -7.29
CA GLN A 35 -10.39 4.06 -7.92
C GLN A 35 -9.18 4.52 -7.09
N TRP A 36 -9.02 4.02 -5.85
CA TRP A 36 -7.98 4.52 -4.95
C TRP A 36 -7.29 3.42 -4.14
N VAL A 37 -5.96 3.53 -4.03
CA VAL A 37 -5.13 2.87 -3.02
C VAL A 37 -4.68 3.94 -2.03
N ILE A 38 -4.94 3.75 -0.74
CA ILE A 38 -4.58 4.72 0.30
C ILE A 38 -3.64 4.07 1.30
N ILE A 39 -2.46 4.66 1.49
CA ILE A 39 -1.51 4.25 2.52
C ILE A 39 -1.25 5.41 3.49
N GLU A 40 -0.84 5.10 4.71
CA GLU A 40 -0.30 6.07 5.67
C GLU A 40 1.20 5.86 5.80
N ASN A 41 2.00 6.91 5.58
CA ASN A 41 3.46 6.83 5.68
C ASN A 41 3.94 6.92 7.14
N ASP A 42 5.26 6.84 7.37
CA ASP A 42 5.86 6.88 8.72
C ASP A 42 5.69 8.22 9.45
N LYS A 43 5.28 9.28 8.75
CA LYS A 43 4.97 10.58 9.34
C LYS A 43 3.50 10.72 9.73
N GLY A 44 2.69 9.69 9.51
CA GLY A 44 1.24 9.74 9.71
C GLY A 44 0.47 10.45 8.59
N GLU A 45 1.11 10.71 7.44
CA GLU A 45 0.47 11.38 6.31
C GLU A 45 -0.22 10.35 5.41
N LEU A 46 -1.45 10.64 4.99
CA LEU A 46 -2.18 9.81 4.04
C LEU A 46 -1.74 10.13 2.61
N MET A 47 -1.29 9.09 1.90
CA MET A 47 -0.93 9.15 0.49
C MET A 47 -1.97 8.39 -0.32
N MET A 48 -2.51 9.03 -1.34
CA MET A 48 -3.59 8.50 -2.17
C MET A 48 -3.11 8.31 -3.60
N PHE A 49 -3.26 7.09 -4.13
CA PHE A 49 -2.84 6.73 -5.47
C PHE A 49 -4.07 6.31 -6.29
N PRO A 50 -4.29 6.91 -7.47
CA PRO A 50 -5.30 6.42 -8.39
C PRO A 50 -4.97 4.97 -8.79
N THR A 51 -5.93 4.05 -8.74
CA THR A 51 -5.70 2.64 -9.10
C THR A 51 -5.06 2.50 -10.49
N VAL A 52 -5.43 3.36 -11.43
CA VAL A 52 -4.89 3.40 -12.80
C VAL A 52 -3.39 3.77 -12.87
N ALA A 53 -2.88 4.46 -11.86
CA ALA A 53 -1.47 4.84 -11.75
C ALA A 53 -0.66 3.79 -10.99
N VAL A 54 -1.31 2.93 -10.20
CA VAL A 54 -0.65 1.86 -9.43
C VAL A 54 -0.31 0.69 -10.34
N ARG A 55 0.96 0.28 -10.33
CA ARG A 55 1.48 -0.86 -11.08
C ARG A 55 1.52 -2.12 -10.24
N LEU A 56 1.85 -1.97 -8.96
CA LEU A 56 2.00 -3.09 -8.05
C LEU A 56 1.87 -2.60 -6.60
N VAL A 57 1.17 -3.38 -5.79
CA VAL A 57 1.18 -3.25 -4.32
C VAL A 57 1.86 -4.49 -3.77
N LYS A 58 3.05 -4.33 -3.22
CA LYS A 58 3.79 -5.42 -2.55
C LYS A 58 3.51 -5.35 -1.06
N VAL A 59 2.96 -6.42 -0.51
CA VAL A 59 2.73 -6.53 0.92
C VAL A 59 3.99 -7.07 1.59
N PHE A 60 4.47 -6.41 2.65
CA PHE A 60 5.57 -6.95 3.43
C PHE A 60 5.10 -8.15 4.26
N PRO A 61 6.00 -9.13 4.54
CA PRO A 61 5.71 -10.16 5.52
C PRO A 61 5.23 -9.49 6.80
N ALA A 62 4.22 -10.06 7.47
CA ALA A 62 4.03 -9.69 8.86
C ALA A 62 5.35 -10.02 9.56
N SER A 63 5.89 -9.08 10.34
CA SER A 63 6.96 -9.43 11.27
C SER A 63 6.41 -10.59 12.09
N GLU A 64 6.98 -11.78 11.89
CA GLU A 64 6.73 -12.89 12.80
C GLU A 64 7.15 -12.37 14.17
N GLY A 65 6.17 -12.01 14.97
CA GLY A 65 6.40 -11.66 16.36
C GLY A 65 7.11 -12.85 16.97
N GLU A 66 8.30 -12.59 17.50
CA GLU A 66 9.02 -13.49 18.40
C GLU A 66 8.02 -14.22 19.28
N GLY A 67 8.06 -15.55 19.20
CA GLY A 67 7.30 -16.42 20.09
C GLY A 67 7.53 -15.96 21.52
N ARG A 68 6.44 -15.59 22.20
CA ARG A 68 6.41 -15.48 23.65
C ARG A 68 6.61 -16.85 24.28
#